data_AF-A0A8E0VLY5-F1
#
_entry.id   AF-A0A8E0VLY5-F1
#
_cell.length_a   1.000
_cell.length_b   1.000
_cell.length_c   1.000
_cell.angle_alpha   90.00
_cell.angle_beta   90.00
_cell.angle_gamma   90.00
#
_symmetry.space_group_name_H-M   'P 1'
#
loop_
_entity.id
_entity.type
_entity.pdbx_description
1 polymer ?
#
loop_
_entity_poly.entity_id
_entity_poly.type
_entity_poly.pdbx_seq_one_letter_code
_entity_poly.pdbx_strand_id
1 'polypeptide(L)'
;MAKAALEALDDLDLFGADGSPLSTIHVFPDECQQCNTVLESVLPRESNSKETDAALLTIITYPGFSVTNEDLIKQTRSTVVQKLLGK
;
A
#
# COMPACT_ATOMS: atom_id res chain seq x y z
N MET A 1 -1.99 0.69 2.49
CA MET A 1 -2.39 2.06 2.89
C MET A 1 -1.25 2.79 3.56
N ALA A 2 -0.70 2.32 4.69
CA ALA A 2 0.41 3.02 5.36
C ALA A 2 1.60 3.31 4.43
N LYS A 3 2.09 2.31 3.69
CA LYS A 3 3.16 2.49 2.69
C LYS A 3 2.89 3.65 1.72
N ALA A 4 1.74 3.65 1.06
CA ALA A 4 1.43 4.70 0.10
C ALA A 4 1.23 6.08 0.72
N ALA A 5 0.75 6.15 1.97
CA ALA A 5 0.72 7.41 2.69
C ALA A 5 2.14 7.92 2.98
N LEU A 6 3.05 7.02 3.40
CA LEU A 6 4.46 7.35 3.61
C LEU A 6 5.12 7.83 2.30
N GLU A 7 4.91 7.12 1.20
CA GLU A 7 5.43 7.50 -0.13
C GLU A 7 4.83 8.83 -0.64
N ALA A 8 3.58 9.13 -0.30
CA ALA A 8 2.94 10.39 -0.69
C ALA A 8 3.34 11.59 0.19
N LEU A 9 3.79 11.33 1.42
CA LEU A 9 4.25 12.37 2.34
C LEU A 9 5.72 12.73 2.15
N ASP A 10 6.52 11.83 1.60
CA ASP A 10 7.93 12.09 1.33
C ASP A 10 8.08 13.21 0.28
N ASP A 11 8.94 14.18 0.59
CA ASP A 11 9.15 15.42 -0.18
C ASP A 11 7.91 16.32 -0.34
N LEU A 12 6.90 16.16 0.52
CA LEU A 12 5.73 17.04 0.55
C LEU A 12 6.05 18.36 1.27
N ASP A 13 5.98 19.49 0.56
CA ASP A 13 6.03 20.83 1.16
C ASP A 13 4.65 21.30 1.63
N LEU A 14 4.52 21.56 2.93
CA LEU A 14 3.27 21.98 3.57
C LEU A 14 2.77 23.37 3.16
N PHE A 15 3.67 24.26 2.70
CA PHE A 15 3.31 25.64 2.32
C PHE A 15 3.52 25.94 0.83
N GLY A 16 3.98 24.97 0.05
CA GLY A 16 4.15 25.09 -1.39
C GLY A 16 5.04 26.28 -1.78
N ALA A 17 4.48 27.29 -2.44
CA ALA A 17 5.25 28.44 -2.93
C ALA A 17 5.88 29.29 -1.81
N ASP A 18 5.27 29.30 -0.62
CA ASP A 18 5.77 30.03 0.55
C ASP A 18 6.61 29.12 1.49
N GLY A 19 6.88 27.89 1.05
CA GLY A 19 7.62 26.90 1.81
C GLY A 19 9.12 27.17 1.92
N SER A 20 9.74 26.43 2.82
CA SER A 20 11.19 26.40 3.01
C SER A 20 11.62 24.95 3.23
N PRO A 21 12.92 24.63 3.20
CA PRO A 21 13.38 23.27 3.51
C PRO A 21 12.94 22.75 4.89
N LEU A 22 12.51 23.64 5.79
CA LEU A 22 11.98 23.29 7.12
C LEU A 22 10.50 22.91 7.10
N SER A 23 9.77 23.17 6.01
CA SER A 23 8.35 22.80 5.83
C SER A 23 8.13 21.56 4.98
N THR A 24 9.21 20.92 4.52
CA THR A 24 9.15 19.65 3.79
C THR A 24 9.11 18.47 4.76
N ILE A 25 8.17 17.57 4.56
CA ILE A 25 8.13 16.29 5.27
C ILE A 25 9.10 15.33 4.59
N HIS A 26 9.97 14.71 5.39
CA HIS A 26 10.85 13.63 4.93
C HIS A 26 10.50 12.36 5.68
N VAL A 27 10.35 11.28 4.93
CA VAL A 27 10.08 9.95 5.48
C VAL A 27 11.32 9.09 5.33
N PHE A 28 11.65 8.33 6.37
CA PHE A 28 12.77 7.40 6.30
C PHE A 28 12.45 6.25 5.32
N PRO A 29 13.31 5.98 4.32
CA PRO A 29 13.06 4.91 3.33
C PRO A 29 12.86 3.52 3.96
N ASP A 30 13.49 3.28 5.11
CA ASP A 30 13.40 2.02 5.85
C ASP A 30 11.95 1.70 6.27
N GLU A 31 11.14 2.71 6.61
CA GLU A 31 9.73 2.54 7.01
C GLU A 31 8.87 2.09 5.82
N CYS A 32 9.10 2.67 4.63
CA CYS A 32 8.45 2.26 3.40
C CYS A 32 8.82 0.82 3.03
N GLN A 33 10.10 0.46 3.18
CA GLN A 33 10.60 -0.88 2.86
C GLN A 33 10.08 -1.94 3.83
N GLN A 34 9.96 -1.62 5.12
CA GLN A 34 9.34 -2.50 6.10
C GLN A 34 7.88 -2.75 5.74
N CYS A 35 7.13 -1.71 5.39
CA CYS A 35 5.74 -1.87 4.93
C CYS A 35 5.66 -2.73 3.66
N ASN A 36 6.58 -2.56 2.71
CA ASN A 36 6.62 -3.38 1.50
C ASN A 36 6.84 -4.87 1.82
N THR A 37 7.80 -5.16 2.69
CA THR A 37 8.13 -6.53 3.13
C THR A 37 6.93 -7.20 3.80
N VAL A 38 6.21 -6.46 4.65
CA VAL A 38 4.99 -6.96 5.28
C VAL A 38 3.93 -7.27 4.23
N LEU A 39 3.67 -6.37 3.29
CA LEU A 39 2.67 -6.57 2.23
C LEU A 39 2.99 -7.80 1.36
N GLU A 40 4.25 -7.99 0.97
CA GLU A 40 4.71 -9.16 0.22
C GLU A 40 4.53 -10.46 0.99
N SER A 41 4.65 -10.42 2.33
CA SER A 41 4.51 -11.62 3.17
C SER A 41 3.06 -12.05 3.42
N VAL A 42 2.12 -11.09 3.48
CA VAL A 42 0.73 -11.38 3.86
C VAL A 42 -0.20 -11.57 2.66
N LEU A 43 0.04 -10.87 1.55
CA LEU A 43 -0.80 -10.97 0.37
C LEU A 43 -0.70 -12.37 -0.27
N PRO A 44 -1.82 -12.96 -0.72
CA PRO A 44 -3.14 -12.35 -0.98
C PRO A 44 -4.14 -12.41 0.20
N ARG A 45 -3.66 -12.60 1.43
CA ARG A 45 -4.48 -12.65 2.65
C ARG A 45 -4.37 -11.34 3.43
N GLU A 46 -5.32 -11.10 4.32
CA GLU A 46 -5.25 -9.95 5.24
C GLU A 46 -4.24 -10.21 6.37
N SER A 47 -4.17 -11.45 6.87
CA SER A 47 -3.23 -11.86 7.92
C SER A 47 -3.01 -13.37 7.92
N ASN A 48 -2.13 -13.85 8.81
CA ASN A 48 -1.88 -15.28 8.99
C ASN A 48 -3.11 -16.06 9.49
N SER A 49 -4.02 -15.41 10.23
CA SER A 49 -5.22 -16.04 10.81
C SER A 49 -6.51 -15.70 10.08
N LYS A 50 -6.51 -14.64 9.27
CA LYS A 50 -7.65 -14.26 8.43
C LYS A 50 -7.48 -14.71 6.99
N GLU A 51 -8.59 -14.86 6.31
CA GLU A 51 -8.60 -15.18 4.88
C GLU A 51 -8.40 -13.91 4.04
N THR A 52 -8.87 -13.95 2.80
CA THR A 52 -8.89 -12.82 1.88
C THR A 52 -10.11 -11.93 2.15
N ASP A 53 -9.92 -10.62 2.07
CA ASP A 53 -10.98 -9.62 2.19
C ASP A 53 -10.98 -8.68 0.96
N ALA A 54 -12.13 -8.14 0.59
CA ALA A 54 -12.30 -7.16 -0.47
C ALA A 54 -11.54 -5.85 -0.17
N ALA A 55 -11.29 -5.54 1.11
CA ALA A 55 -10.45 -4.42 1.52
C ALA A 55 -9.04 -4.45 0.89
N LEU A 56 -8.51 -5.63 0.58
CA LEU A 56 -7.21 -5.79 -0.10
C LEU A 56 -7.17 -5.14 -1.49
N LEU A 57 -8.32 -4.97 -2.16
CA LEU A 57 -8.37 -4.27 -3.45
C LEU A 57 -7.90 -2.82 -3.34
N THR A 58 -8.16 -2.15 -2.21
CA THR A 58 -7.69 -0.78 -1.98
C THR A 58 -6.17 -0.69 -1.81
N ILE A 59 -5.52 -1.79 -1.41
CA ILE A 59 -4.06 -1.87 -1.26
C ILE A 59 -3.39 -2.00 -2.63
N ILE A 60 -3.97 -2.80 -3.53
CA ILE A 60 -3.42 -3.07 -4.87
C ILE A 60 -3.94 -2.11 -5.96
N THR A 61 -4.97 -1.31 -5.67
CA THR A 61 -5.59 -0.35 -6.61
C THR A 61 -5.87 1.00 -5.93
N TYR A 62 -6.70 1.85 -6.55
CA TYR A 62 -7.10 3.12 -5.96
C TYR A 62 -7.85 2.91 -4.63
N PRO A 63 -7.55 3.70 -3.58
CA PRO A 63 -6.58 4.80 -3.53
C PRO A 63 -5.15 4.42 -3.11
N GLY A 64 -4.89 3.16 -2.73
CA GLY A 64 -3.66 2.79 -2.04
C GLY A 64 -2.45 2.49 -2.92
N PHE A 65 -2.56 1.83 -4.07
CA PHE A 65 -1.43 1.51 -4.97
C PHE A 65 -0.10 1.09 -4.30
N SER A 66 -0.17 0.41 -3.14
CA SER A 66 0.98 0.20 -2.27
C SER A 66 1.88 -0.95 -2.73
N VAL A 67 1.47 -1.72 -3.74
CA VAL A 67 2.18 -2.91 -4.22
C VAL A 67 2.68 -2.63 -5.63
N THR A 68 3.94 -2.94 -5.91
CA THR A 68 4.58 -2.74 -7.23
C THR A 68 4.73 -4.03 -8.03
N ASN A 69 4.74 -5.19 -7.36
CA ASN A 69 4.86 -6.49 -8.01
C ASN A 69 3.55 -6.87 -8.73
N GLU A 70 3.59 -6.90 -10.07
CA GLU A 70 2.42 -7.22 -10.91
C GLU A 70 1.84 -8.60 -10.67
N ASP A 71 2.68 -9.61 -10.42
CA ASP A 71 2.22 -10.98 -10.23
C ASP A 71 1.45 -11.10 -8.91
N LEU A 72 1.95 -10.44 -7.86
CA LEU A 72 1.27 -10.37 -6.56
C LEU A 72 -0.07 -9.63 -6.66
N ILE A 73 -0.13 -8.55 -7.46
CA ILE A 73 -1.38 -7.82 -7.73
C ILE A 73 -2.39 -8.73 -8.45
N LYS A 74 -1.97 -9.42 -9.52
CA LYS A 74 -2.83 -10.34 -10.29
C LYS A 74 -3.33 -11.48 -9.40
N GLN A 75 -2.44 -12.09 -8.61
CA GLN A 75 -2.78 -13.16 -7.68
C GLN A 75 -3.78 -12.70 -6.61
N THR A 76 -3.55 -11.54 -6.01
CA THR A 76 -4.44 -10.96 -4.99
C THR A 76 -5.81 -10.68 -5.55
N ARG A 77 -5.89 -10.00 -6.71
CA ARG A 77 -7.16 -9.73 -7.38
C ARG A 77 -7.91 -11.01 -7.73
N SER A 78 -7.22 -12.01 -8.28
CA SER A 78 -7.82 -13.29 -8.63
C SER A 78 -8.39 -14.00 -7.39
N THR A 79 -7.61 -14.03 -6.29
CA THR A 79 -8.02 -14.67 -5.04
C THR A 79 -9.26 -14.00 -4.44
N VAL A 80 -9.29 -12.66 -4.42
CA VAL A 80 -10.46 -11.88 -3.96
C VAL A 80 -11.69 -12.23 -4.78
N VAL A 81 -11.58 -12.22 -6.12
CA VAL A 81 -12.71 -12.51 -7.01
C VAL A 81 -13.17 -13.96 -6.84
N GLN A 82 -12.25 -14.93 -6.82
CA GLN A 82 -12.61 -16.35 -6.70
C GLN A 82 -13.29 -16.67 -5.36
N LYS A 83 -12.83 -16.09 -4.25
CA LYS A 83 -13.37 -16.38 -2.91
C LYS A 83 -14.62 -15.58 -2.56
N LEU A 84 -14.72 -14.32 -3.00
CA LEU A 84 -15.75 -13.38 -2.50
C LEU A 84 -16.86 -13.09 -3.51
N LEU A 85 -16.73 -13.45 -4.79
CA LEU A 85 -17.76 -13.15 -5.81
C LEU A 85 -19.05 -13.97 -5.62
N GLY A 86 -19.02 -15.07 -4.87
CA GLY A 86 -20.21 -15.87 -4.54
C GLY A 86 -20.83 -16.60 -5.74
N LYS A 87 -20.01 -17.00 -6.72
CA LYS A 87 -20.43 -17.85 -7.85
C LYS A 87 -20.22 -19.32 -7.55
#